data_AF-H5XS26-F1
#
_entry.id   AF-H5XS26-F1
#
_cell.length_a   1.000
_cell.length_b   1.000
_cell.length_c   1.000
_cell.angle_alpha   90.00
_cell.angle_beta   90.00
_cell.angle_gamma   90.00
#
_symmetry.space_group_name_H-M   'P 1'
#
loop_
_entity.id
_entity.type
_entity.pdbx_description
1 polymer ?
#
loop_
_entity_poly.entity_id
_entity_poly.type
_entity_poly.pdbx_seq_one_letter_code
_entity_poly.pdbx_strand_id
1 'polypeptide(L)'
;MIQAAIPGRGIMNLEVLVLDYNGTLALDGQLLEPVKDHIKRLSPFLEIHILTADTYGSVVKQCEGLPVKVHVLESTDHVKEKTDYILQFGTQDVAAIGNGANDQLMLQHARLGIAVIGSEGASTQALLSADLVVHKIEDAFGLLLETKRLQATLRL
;
A
#
# COMPACT_ATOMS: atom_id res chain seq x y z
N MET A 1 -15.73 1.85 0.98
CA MET A 1 -14.93 1.37 2.13
C MET A 1 -14.83 -0.16 2.10
N ILE A 2 -13.79 -0.72 2.72
CA ILE A 2 -13.65 -2.14 3.03
C ILE A 2 -13.67 -2.31 4.54
N GLN A 3 -14.55 -3.16 5.06
CA GLN A 3 -14.67 -3.41 6.50
C GLN A 3 -14.08 -4.79 6.86
N ALA A 4 -13.28 -4.82 7.93
CA ALA A 4 -12.74 -6.04 8.50
C ALA A 4 -12.87 -6.03 10.03
N ALA A 5 -13.56 -7.02 10.59
CA ALA A 5 -13.66 -7.21 12.04
C ALA A 5 -12.62 -8.24 12.49
N ILE A 6 -11.62 -7.78 13.24
CA ILE A 6 -10.50 -8.59 13.71
C ILE A 6 -10.66 -8.84 15.20
N PRO A 7 -10.90 -10.09 15.64
CA PRO A 7 -10.93 -10.45 17.05
C PRO A 7 -9.65 -9.97 17.76
N GLY A 8 -9.82 -9.24 18.86
CA GLY A 8 -8.71 -8.67 19.63
C GLY A 8 -8.10 -7.36 19.09
N ARG A 9 -8.41 -6.94 17.85
CA ARG A 9 -7.94 -5.65 17.27
C ARG A 9 -9.06 -4.66 16.91
N GLY A 10 -10.32 -5.11 16.99
CA GLY A 10 -11.50 -4.29 16.70
C GLY A 10 -11.88 -4.29 15.22
N ILE A 11 -12.69 -3.31 14.83
CA ILE A 11 -13.14 -3.11 13.45
C ILE A 11 -12.16 -2.16 12.75
N MET A 12 -11.83 -2.45 11.50
CA MET A 12 -11.12 -1.56 10.58
C MET A 12 -12.08 -1.20 9.45
N ASN A 13 -12.24 0.09 9.18
CA ASN A 13 -13.10 0.62 8.12
C ASN A 13 -12.24 1.29 7.06
N LEU A 14 -11.47 0.50 6.33
CA LEU A 14 -10.50 1.02 5.37
C LEU A 14 -11.19 1.85 4.28
N GLU A 15 -10.75 3.10 4.13
CA GLU A 15 -11.29 4.08 3.17
C GLU A 15 -10.27 4.45 2.11
N VAL A 16 -9.00 4.49 2.49
CA VAL A 16 -7.89 4.95 1.66
C VAL A 16 -6.86 3.83 1.53
N LEU A 17 -6.34 3.65 0.32
CA LEU A 17 -5.23 2.75 0.03
C LEU A 17 -4.04 3.57 -0.48
N VAL A 18 -2.94 3.55 0.25
CA VAL A 18 -1.69 4.21 -0.13
C VAL A 18 -0.68 3.14 -0.53
N LEU A 19 -0.10 3.29 -1.72
CA LEU A 19 0.76 2.30 -2.35
C LEU A 19 2.11 2.93 -2.67
N ASP A 20 3.20 2.28 -2.27
CA ASP A 20 4.49 2.50 -2.93
C ASP A 20 4.47 1.93 -4.37
N TYR A 21 5.40 2.37 -5.23
CA TYR A 21 5.43 1.98 -6.64
C TYR A 21 6.47 0.89 -6.98
N ASN A 22 7.78 1.22 -7.01
CA ASN A 22 8.81 0.25 -7.43
C ASN A 22 9.15 -0.72 -6.31
N GLY A 23 9.28 -2.00 -6.63
CA GLY A 23 9.39 -3.08 -5.65
C GLY A 23 8.05 -3.51 -5.05
N THR A 24 6.99 -2.72 -5.27
CA THR A 24 5.63 -2.97 -4.78
C THR A 24 4.65 -3.25 -5.93
N LEU A 25 4.25 -2.23 -6.69
CA LEU A 25 3.35 -2.34 -7.86
C LEU A 25 4.09 -2.60 -9.17
N ALA A 26 5.36 -2.24 -9.22
CA ALA A 26 6.20 -2.24 -10.42
C ALA A 26 7.55 -2.89 -10.14
N LEU A 27 8.16 -3.38 -11.21
CA LEU A 27 9.57 -3.81 -11.24
C LEU A 27 10.27 -2.98 -12.32
N ASP A 28 11.38 -2.33 -11.96
CA ASP A 28 12.16 -1.50 -12.90
C ASP A 28 11.31 -0.44 -13.63
N GLY A 29 10.36 0.17 -12.92
CA GLY A 29 9.43 1.18 -13.45
C GLY A 29 8.24 0.60 -14.22
N GLN A 30 8.23 -0.69 -14.54
CA GLN A 30 7.14 -1.33 -15.27
C GLN A 30 6.08 -1.87 -14.31
N LEU A 31 4.85 -1.40 -14.46
CA LEU A 31 3.73 -1.88 -13.65
C LEU A 31 3.49 -3.38 -13.92
N LEU A 32 3.38 -4.17 -12.86
CA LEU A 32 3.12 -5.59 -12.97
C LEU A 32 1.73 -5.83 -13.61
N GLU A 33 1.64 -6.75 -14.56
CA GLU A 33 0.41 -7.05 -15.32
C GLU A 33 -0.85 -7.17 -14.46
N PRO A 34 -0.88 -7.95 -13.35
CA PRO A 34 -2.10 -8.14 -12.57
C PRO A 34 -2.55 -6.91 -11.79
N VAL A 35 -1.69 -5.89 -11.62
CA VAL A 35 -1.98 -4.74 -10.73
C VAL A 35 -3.14 -3.91 -11.27
N LYS A 36 -3.23 -3.70 -12.59
CA LYS A 36 -4.27 -2.87 -13.22
C LYS A 36 -5.68 -3.36 -12.89
N ASP A 37 -5.90 -4.67 -12.97
CA ASP A 37 -7.20 -5.27 -12.72
C ASP A 37 -7.56 -5.26 -11.23
N HIS A 38 -6.58 -5.46 -10.35
CA HIS A 38 -6.82 -5.36 -8.91
C HIS A 38 -7.16 -3.94 -8.47
N ILE A 39 -6.46 -2.92 -8.99
CA ILE A 39 -6.77 -1.51 -8.73
C ILE A 39 -8.22 -1.21 -9.13
N LYS A 40 -8.65 -1.62 -10.33
CA LYS A 40 -10.04 -1.41 -10.79
C LYS A 40 -11.08 -2.12 -9.94
N ARG A 41 -10.75 -3.28 -9.36
CA ARG A 41 -11.64 -4.02 -8.45
C ARG A 41 -11.72 -3.38 -7.07
N LEU A 42 -10.66 -2.73 -6.61
CA LEU A 42 -10.57 -2.08 -5.31
C LEU A 42 -11.11 -0.64 -5.32
N SER A 43 -10.98 0.08 -6.44
CA SER A 43 -11.35 1.49 -6.56
C SER A 43 -12.82 1.83 -6.27
N PRO A 44 -13.82 0.94 -6.44
CA PRO A 44 -15.18 1.23 -5.98
C PRO A 44 -15.30 1.31 -4.44
N PHE A 45 -14.33 0.75 -3.72
CA PHE A 45 -14.34 0.65 -2.26
C PHE A 45 -13.29 1.55 -1.60
N LEU A 46 -12.18 1.86 -2.26
CA LEU A 46 -11.08 2.60 -1.66
C LEU A 46 -10.67 3.77 -2.56
N GLU A 47 -10.33 4.89 -1.95
CA GLU A 47 -9.59 5.94 -2.62
C GLU A 47 -8.11 5.51 -2.73
N ILE A 48 -7.61 5.33 -3.95
CA ILE A 48 -6.29 4.74 -4.18
C ILE A 48 -5.28 5.83 -4.54
N HIS A 49 -4.19 5.87 -3.78
CA HIS A 49 -3.06 6.78 -3.96
C HIS A 49 -1.76 6.01 -4.18
N ILE A 50 -0.94 6.48 -5.10
CA ILE A 50 0.40 5.94 -5.37
C ILE A 50 1.42 7.01 -4.99
N LEU A 51 2.34 6.67 -4.09
CA LEU A 51 3.48 7.49 -3.69
C LEU A 51 4.75 6.94 -4.32
N THR A 52 5.52 7.79 -5.00
CA THR A 52 6.77 7.34 -5.61
C THR A 52 7.75 8.48 -5.81
N ALA A 53 9.05 8.17 -5.78
CA ALA A 53 10.09 9.08 -6.25
C ALA A 53 10.17 9.13 -7.80
N ASP A 54 9.40 8.30 -8.50
CA ASP A 54 9.38 8.14 -9.97
C ASP A 54 10.77 8.11 -10.61
N THR A 55 11.69 7.33 -10.03
CA THR A 55 13.09 7.25 -10.47
C THR A 55 13.26 6.92 -11.95
N TYR A 56 12.28 6.23 -12.54
CA TYR A 56 12.26 5.83 -13.95
C TYR A 56 11.45 6.79 -14.85
N GLY A 57 10.80 7.83 -14.31
CA GLY A 57 10.01 8.79 -15.08
C GLY A 57 8.81 8.16 -15.80
N SER A 58 8.24 7.10 -15.24
CA SER A 58 7.32 6.20 -15.95
C SER A 58 5.93 6.10 -15.31
N VAL A 59 5.79 6.49 -14.04
CA VAL A 59 4.57 6.23 -13.25
C VAL A 59 3.32 6.80 -13.91
N VAL A 60 3.40 8.01 -14.45
CA VAL A 60 2.26 8.71 -15.07
C VAL A 60 1.73 7.93 -16.27
N LYS A 61 2.65 7.46 -17.14
CA LYS A 61 2.30 6.67 -18.33
C LYS A 61 1.76 5.29 -17.94
N GLN A 62 2.37 4.65 -16.96
CA GLN A 62 2.00 3.29 -16.52
C GLN A 62 0.63 3.25 -15.83
N CYS A 63 0.30 4.33 -15.13
CA CYS A 63 -0.98 4.48 -14.41
C CYS A 63 -2.06 5.19 -15.24
N GLU A 64 -1.80 5.51 -16.50
CA GLU A 64 -2.76 6.18 -17.38
C GLU A 64 -4.07 5.37 -17.48
N GLY A 65 -5.20 6.05 -17.26
CA GLY A 65 -6.54 5.45 -17.28
C GLY A 65 -6.88 4.57 -16.07
N LEU A 66 -5.99 4.46 -15.07
CA LEU A 66 -6.31 3.80 -13.80
C LEU A 66 -7.01 4.78 -12.84
N PRO A 67 -7.96 4.30 -12.02
CA PRO A 67 -8.65 5.11 -11.02
C PRO A 67 -7.77 5.33 -9.78
N VAL A 68 -6.64 6.02 -9.95
CA VAL A 68 -5.65 6.30 -8.89
C VAL A 68 -5.22 7.75 -8.90
N LYS A 69 -4.80 8.26 -7.74
CA LYS A 69 -4.10 9.53 -7.60
C LYS A 69 -2.61 9.27 -7.45
N VAL A 70 -1.80 9.78 -8.37
CA VAL A 70 -0.34 9.65 -8.29
C VAL A 70 0.23 10.89 -7.63
N HIS A 71 1.07 10.68 -6.62
CA HIS A 71 1.84 11.73 -5.96
C HIS A 71 3.33 11.40 -6.09
N VAL A 72 4.01 12.22 -6.89
CA VAL A 72 5.47 12.13 -7.03
C VAL A 72 6.08 12.92 -5.88
N LEU A 73 6.99 12.27 -5.16
CA LEU A 73 7.69 12.85 -4.02
C LEU A 73 8.68 13.90 -4.50
N GLU A 74 8.71 15.04 -3.83
CA GLU A 74 9.53 16.20 -4.23
C GLU A 74 10.63 16.52 -3.20
N SER A 75 10.51 16.01 -1.97
CA SER A 75 11.46 16.31 -0.91
C SER A 75 12.70 15.42 -0.95
N THR A 76 13.73 15.79 -0.20
CA THR A 76 14.90 14.93 0.03
C THR A 76 14.67 13.89 1.13
N ASP A 77 13.59 14.02 1.92
CA ASP A 77 13.24 13.12 3.01
C ASP A 77 11.92 12.40 2.70
N HIS A 78 12.01 11.40 1.83
CA HIS A 78 10.88 10.59 1.41
C HIS A 78 10.21 9.84 2.57
N VAL A 79 10.95 9.53 3.65
CA VAL A 79 10.36 8.87 4.83
C VAL A 79 9.36 9.83 5.47
N LYS A 80 9.80 11.06 5.74
CA LYS A 80 8.95 12.08 6.34
C LYS A 80 7.78 12.44 5.41
N GLU A 81 8.04 12.66 4.12
CA GLU A 81 7.01 13.03 3.15
C GLU A 81 5.92 11.97 3.01
N LYS A 82 6.27 10.68 2.91
CA LYS A 82 5.29 9.58 2.90
C LYS A 82 4.50 9.50 4.21
N THR A 83 5.15 9.80 5.35
CA THR A 83 4.48 9.82 6.66
C THR A 83 3.47 10.96 6.75
N ASP A 84 3.90 12.18 6.42
CA ASP A 84 3.04 13.37 6.42
C ASP A 84 1.85 13.18 5.46
N TYR A 85 2.08 12.51 4.32
CA TYR A 85 1.03 12.17 3.36
C TYR A 85 -0.04 11.27 3.96
N ILE A 86 0.31 10.25 4.75
CA ILE A 86 -0.69 9.43 5.42
C ILE A 86 -1.42 10.20 6.52
N LEU A 87 -0.68 11.00 7.30
CA LEU A 87 -1.27 11.75 8.42
C LEU A 87 -2.30 12.78 7.96
N GLN A 88 -2.22 13.26 6.72
CA GLN A 88 -3.19 14.21 6.17
C GLN A 88 -4.63 13.63 6.07
N PHE A 89 -4.79 12.30 6.03
CA PHE A 89 -6.11 11.64 5.99
C PHE A 89 -6.83 11.67 7.35
N GLY A 90 -6.17 12.16 8.40
CA GLY A 90 -6.79 12.47 9.68
C GLY A 90 -7.41 11.23 10.36
N THR A 91 -8.74 11.19 10.43
CA THR A 91 -9.48 10.10 11.09
C THR A 91 -9.84 8.94 10.17
N GLN A 92 -9.53 9.02 8.87
CA GLN A 92 -9.82 7.95 7.94
C GLN A 92 -8.87 6.77 8.16
N ASP A 93 -9.41 5.55 8.13
CA ASP A 93 -8.59 4.35 8.22
C ASP A 93 -7.86 4.11 6.89
N VAL A 94 -6.54 4.23 6.93
CA VAL A 94 -5.65 4.03 5.78
C VAL A 94 -5.07 2.61 5.79
N ALA A 95 -5.13 1.92 4.66
CA ALA A 95 -4.27 0.78 4.38
C ALA A 95 -3.04 1.26 3.60
N ALA A 96 -1.85 0.80 3.98
CA ALA A 96 -0.61 1.13 3.28
C ALA A 96 0.12 -0.13 2.83
N ILE A 97 0.67 -0.11 1.62
CA ILE A 97 1.46 -1.23 1.06
C ILE A 97 2.77 -0.70 0.51
N GLY A 98 3.89 -1.33 0.89
CA GLY A 98 5.22 -0.95 0.44
C GLY A 98 6.28 -1.99 0.73
N ASN A 99 7.52 -1.72 0.30
CA ASN A 99 8.65 -2.62 0.52
C ASN A 99 9.95 -1.90 0.91
N GLY A 100 10.03 -0.59 0.68
CA GLY A 100 11.24 0.20 0.81
C GLY A 100 11.50 0.69 2.24
N ALA A 101 12.75 1.01 2.56
CA ALA A 101 13.08 1.60 3.86
C ALA A 101 12.38 2.95 4.10
N ASN A 102 12.08 3.68 3.03
CA ASN A 102 11.28 4.91 3.06
C ASN A 102 9.79 4.69 3.35
N ASP A 103 9.31 3.44 3.31
CA ASP A 103 7.93 3.08 3.64
C ASP A 103 7.72 2.77 5.12
N GLN A 104 8.79 2.61 5.91
CA GLN A 104 8.72 2.09 7.29
C GLN A 104 7.67 2.85 8.15
N LEU A 105 7.69 4.19 8.11
CA LEU A 105 6.79 5.00 8.93
C LEU A 105 5.40 5.08 8.31
N MET A 106 5.30 5.07 6.98
CA MET A 106 4.02 4.98 6.26
C MET A 106 3.27 3.71 6.67
N LEU A 107 3.95 2.56 6.66
CA LEU A 107 3.39 1.26 7.06
C LEU A 107 3.02 1.24 8.55
N GLN A 108 3.87 1.81 9.41
CA GLN A 108 3.62 1.84 10.85
C GLN A 108 2.43 2.73 11.27
N HIS A 109 2.21 3.85 10.59
CA HIS A 109 1.13 4.78 10.92
C HIS A 109 -0.22 4.39 10.30
N ALA A 110 -0.22 3.53 9.28
CA ALA A 110 -1.44 3.04 8.67
C ALA A 110 -2.27 2.22 9.66
N ARG A 111 -3.60 2.20 9.47
CA ARG A 111 -4.49 1.29 10.23
C ARG A 111 -4.18 -0.18 9.92
N LEU A 112 -3.74 -0.42 8.69
CA LEU A 112 -3.27 -1.72 8.20
C LEU A 112 -2.02 -1.49 7.34
N GLY A 113 -0.85 -1.84 7.86
CA GLY A 113 0.41 -1.84 7.11
C GLY A 113 0.72 -3.22 6.51
N ILE A 114 0.96 -3.32 5.20
CA ILE A 114 1.35 -4.57 4.54
C ILE A 114 2.68 -4.38 3.83
N ALA A 115 3.68 -5.17 4.22
CA ALA A 115 4.93 -5.23 3.48
C ALA A 115 4.87 -6.29 2.37
N VAL A 116 5.37 -5.95 1.18
CA VAL A 116 5.51 -6.88 0.06
C VAL A 116 6.98 -7.24 -0.11
N ILE A 117 7.32 -8.53 -0.08
CA ILE A 117 8.70 -8.97 -0.35
C ILE A 117 9.07 -8.71 -1.81
N GLY A 118 8.16 -9.02 -2.74
CA GLY A 118 8.33 -8.72 -4.16
C GLY A 118 9.55 -9.40 -4.79
N SER A 119 9.88 -8.97 -6.01
CA SER A 119 11.08 -9.45 -6.73
C SER A 119 12.34 -8.65 -6.39
N GLU A 120 12.19 -7.44 -5.83
CA GLU A 120 13.29 -6.56 -5.41
C GLU A 120 13.73 -6.82 -3.96
N GLY A 121 13.01 -7.70 -3.24
CA GLY A 121 13.14 -7.85 -1.81
C GLY A 121 12.43 -6.73 -1.04
N ALA A 122 12.48 -6.82 0.28
CA ALA A 122 11.95 -5.81 1.18
C ALA A 122 13.00 -5.39 2.20
N SER A 123 13.02 -4.11 2.53
CA SER A 123 13.80 -3.58 3.63
C SER A 123 13.37 -4.23 4.95
N THR A 124 14.33 -4.61 5.78
CA THR A 124 14.03 -5.15 7.11
C THR A 124 13.27 -4.15 7.98
N GLN A 125 13.50 -2.85 7.80
CA GLN A 125 12.74 -1.80 8.45
C GLN A 125 11.26 -1.82 8.04
N ALA A 126 10.98 -1.93 6.73
CA ALA A 126 9.59 -2.05 6.25
C ALA A 126 8.90 -3.30 6.80
N LEU A 127 9.60 -4.44 6.81
CA LEU A 127 9.07 -5.70 7.33
C LEU A 127 8.71 -5.61 8.82
N LEU A 128 9.54 -4.97 9.63
CA LEU A 128 9.32 -4.84 11.08
C LEU A 128 8.26 -3.79 11.43
N SER A 129 7.98 -2.86 10.53
CA SER A 129 6.97 -1.81 10.71
C SER A 129 5.56 -2.22 10.25
N ALA A 130 5.42 -3.31 9.49
CA ALA A 130 4.14 -3.75 8.95
C ALA A 130 3.36 -4.69 9.90
N ASP A 131 2.03 -4.72 9.75
CA ASP A 131 1.17 -5.71 10.42
C ASP A 131 1.24 -7.08 9.76
N LEU A 132 1.42 -7.10 8.43
CA LEU A 132 1.47 -8.31 7.60
C LEU A 132 2.61 -8.22 6.61
N VAL A 133 3.17 -9.39 6.28
CA VAL A 133 4.15 -9.54 5.21
C VAL A 133 3.61 -10.54 4.21
N VAL A 134 3.63 -10.18 2.93
CA VAL A 134 3.23 -11.08 1.84
C VAL A 134 4.35 -11.25 0.82
N HIS A 135 4.25 -12.30 0.01
CA HIS A 135 5.24 -12.57 -1.02
C HIS A 135 5.12 -11.56 -2.16
N LYS A 136 3.93 -11.33 -2.69
CA LYS A 136 3.70 -10.45 -3.85
C LYS A 136 2.45 -9.58 -3.71
N ILE A 137 2.36 -8.53 -4.52
CA ILE A 137 1.31 -7.52 -4.41
C ILE A 137 -0.11 -8.07 -4.59
N GLU A 138 -0.30 -9.09 -5.42
CA GLU A 138 -1.61 -9.71 -5.62
C GLU A 138 -2.12 -10.36 -4.34
N ASP A 139 -1.24 -10.85 -3.49
CA ASP A 139 -1.62 -11.41 -2.19
C ASP A 139 -2.13 -10.30 -1.26
N ALA A 140 -1.48 -9.12 -1.28
CA ALA A 140 -1.91 -7.95 -0.52
C ALA A 140 -3.29 -7.44 -0.98
N PHE A 141 -3.51 -7.30 -2.29
CA PHE A 141 -4.83 -6.97 -2.82
C PHE A 141 -5.87 -8.05 -2.51
N GLY A 142 -5.46 -9.32 -2.54
CA GLY A 142 -6.31 -10.45 -2.16
C GLY A 142 -6.76 -10.40 -0.70
N LEU A 143 -5.93 -9.89 0.22
CA LEU A 143 -6.29 -9.67 1.63
C LEU A 143 -7.38 -8.60 1.77
N LEU A 144 -7.30 -7.54 0.98
CA LEU A 144 -8.30 -6.46 0.98
C LEU A 144 -9.63 -6.92 0.35
N LEU A 145 -9.58 -7.74 -0.71
CA LEU A 145 -10.77 -8.27 -1.39
C LEU A 145 -11.45 -9.42 -0.63
N GLU A 146 -10.70 -10.20 0.16
CA GLU A 146 -11.22 -11.30 0.99
C GLU A 146 -10.79 -11.09 2.45
N THR A 147 -11.54 -10.25 3.15
CA THR A 147 -11.20 -9.78 4.50
C THR A 147 -11.19 -10.88 5.56
N LYS A 148 -11.74 -12.07 5.30
CA LYS A 148 -11.57 -13.24 6.19
C LYS A 148 -10.11 -13.67 6.30
N ARG A 149 -9.28 -13.41 5.28
CA ARG A 149 -7.84 -13.69 5.32
C ARG A 149 -7.11 -12.75 6.28
N LEU A 150 -7.52 -11.48 6.35
CA LEU A 150 -7.05 -10.54 7.37
C LEU A 150 -7.42 -11.05 8.77
N GLN A 151 -8.68 -11.45 8.96
CA GLN A 151 -9.15 -12.02 10.23
C GLN A 151 -8.36 -13.25 10.66
N ALA A 152 -8.11 -14.18 9.73
CA ALA A 152 -7.40 -15.42 10.03
C ALA A 152 -5.96 -15.17 10.51
N THR A 153 -5.32 -14.12 10.01
CA THR A 153 -3.89 -13.84 10.26
C THR A 153 -3.68 -12.87 11.42
N LEU A 154 -4.56 -11.89 11.62
CA LEU A 154 -4.39 -10.80 12.59
C LEU A 154 -5.18 -10.96 13.89
N ARG A 155 -6.02 -12.00 14.01
CA ARG A 155 -6.72 -12.30 15.27
C ARG A 155 -5.73 -12.55 16.40
N LEU A 156 -6.08 -12.11 17.61
CA LEU A 156 -5.35 -12.38 18.85
C LEU A 156 -6.07 -13.42 19.70
#